data_AF-A0A957PLK2-F1
#
_entry.id   AF-A0A957PLK2-F1
#
_cell.length_a   1.000
_cell.length_b   1.000
_cell.length_c   1.000
_cell.angle_alpha   90.00
_cell.angle_beta   90.00
_cell.angle_gamma   90.00
#
_symmetry.space_group_name_H-M   'P 1'
#
loop_
_entity.id
_entity.type
_entity.pdbx_description
1 polymer ?
#
loop_
_entity_poly.entity_id
_entity_poly.type
_entity_poly.pdbx_seq_one_letter_code
_entity_poly.pdbx_strand_id
1 'polypeptide(L)'
;VSLVAILDADKEGFLRSASALIQTIGRAARHVEGKAILYADKMTAAMETAITETNRRREIQEKHNQEHGITPQGIVKSIRDLTDRVKILAESKETYEVEHPEENFEMDPALLPPDELAKLIKQVEREMKEAAKALEFERAAQLRDQLVKLRQAELGMRV
;
A
#
# COMPACT_ATOMS: atom_id res chain seq x y z
N VAL A 1 -3.04 -6.29 3.90
CA VAL A 1 -3.32 -7.18 2.76
C VAL A 1 -4.41 -8.14 3.21
N SER A 2 -5.61 -8.01 2.65
CA SER A 2 -6.78 -8.83 3.02
C SER A 2 -6.84 -10.15 2.27
N LEU A 3 -6.31 -10.21 1.04
CA LEU A 3 -6.32 -11.40 0.20
C LEU A 3 -4.92 -11.71 -0.34
N VAL A 4 -4.54 -12.98 -0.30
CA VAL A 4 -3.35 -13.53 -0.95
C VAL A 4 -3.77 -14.59 -1.94
N ALA A 5 -3.48 -14.40 -3.22
CA ALA A 5 -3.72 -15.40 -4.26
C ALA A 5 -2.38 -16.07 -4.63
N ILE A 6 -2.34 -17.40 -4.58
CA ILE A 6 -1.19 -18.21 -4.99
C ILE A 6 -1.60 -18.93 -6.27
N LEU A 7 -1.08 -18.46 -7.40
CA LEU A 7 -1.26 -19.12 -8.70
C LEU A 7 -0.32 -20.32 -8.81
N ASP A 8 -0.72 -21.34 -9.56
CA ASP A 8 0.08 -22.55 -9.78
C ASP A 8 0.56 -23.17 -8.46
N ALA A 9 -0.35 -23.33 -7.50
CA ALA A 9 -0.01 -23.79 -6.16
C ALA A 9 0.44 -25.26 -6.14
N ASP A 10 0.11 -26.04 -7.16
CA ASP A 10 0.46 -27.45 -7.33
C ASP A 10 1.76 -27.70 -8.11
N LYS A 11 2.42 -26.65 -8.60
CA LYS A 11 3.72 -26.76 -9.27
C LYS A 11 4.82 -26.89 -8.23
N GLU A 12 5.13 -28.12 -7.87
CA GLU A 12 6.16 -28.44 -6.88
C GLU A 12 7.53 -27.84 -7.26
N GLY A 13 8.26 -27.41 -6.22
CA GLY A 13 9.52 -26.71 -6.35
C GLY A 13 9.76 -25.79 -5.16
N PHE A 14 10.87 -25.04 -5.18
CA PHE A 14 11.26 -24.19 -4.05
C PHE A 14 10.15 -23.21 -3.61
N LEU A 15 9.51 -22.53 -4.58
CA LEU A 15 8.47 -21.53 -4.34
C LEU A 15 7.12 -22.10 -3.89
N ARG A 16 6.93 -23.43 -3.97
CA ARG A 16 5.72 -24.16 -3.58
C ARG A 16 6.00 -25.26 -2.57
N SER A 17 7.16 -25.19 -1.92
CA SER A 17 7.44 -26.00 -0.74
C SER A 17 6.48 -25.65 0.39
N ALA A 18 6.26 -26.58 1.32
CA ALA A 18 5.34 -26.37 2.44
C ALA A 18 5.68 -25.11 3.24
N SER A 19 6.97 -24.85 3.47
CA SER A 19 7.46 -23.66 4.18
C SER A 19 7.17 -22.37 3.40
N ALA A 20 7.37 -22.35 2.08
CA ALA A 20 7.06 -21.19 1.24
C ALA A 20 5.55 -20.88 1.23
N LEU A 21 4.71 -21.91 1.09
CA LEU A 21 3.25 -21.75 1.12
C LEU A 21 2.78 -21.19 2.46
N ILE A 22 3.27 -21.72 3.58
CA ILE A 22 2.95 -21.21 4.93
C ILE A 22 3.36 -19.74 5.07
N GLN A 23 4.55 -19.36 4.60
CA GLN A 23 5.02 -17.96 4.69
C GLN A 23 4.19 -17.00 3.83
N THR A 24 3.77 -17.44 2.65
CA THR A 24 2.91 -16.65 1.75
C THR A 24 1.50 -16.51 2.32
N ILE A 25 0.89 -17.59 2.83
CA ILE A 25 -0.40 -17.54 3.54
C ILE A 25 -0.32 -16.59 4.75
N GLY A 26 0.78 -16.63 5.50
CA GLY A 26 1.02 -15.76 6.65
C GLY A 26 1.02 -14.26 6.34
N ARG A 27 1.16 -13.86 5.06
CA ARG A 27 1.00 -12.45 4.66
C ARG A 27 -0.43 -11.94 4.87
N ALA A 28 -1.44 -12.81 4.72
CA ALA A 28 -2.85 -12.48 4.93
C ALA A 28 -3.23 -12.37 6.42
N ALA A 29 -2.50 -13.05 7.31
CA ALA A 29 -2.81 -13.14 8.74
C ALA A 29 -2.70 -11.82 9.53
N ARG A 30 -2.27 -10.73 8.87
CA ARG A 30 -2.22 -9.38 9.46
C ARG A 30 -3.53 -8.61 9.33
N HIS A 31 -4.55 -9.21 8.71
CA HIS A 31 -5.87 -8.62 8.50
C HIS A 31 -6.94 -9.51 9.15
N VAL A 32 -7.97 -8.89 9.70
CA VAL A 32 -9.08 -9.58 10.40
C VAL A 32 -9.78 -10.56 9.46
N GLU A 33 -10.04 -10.13 8.23
CA GLU A 33 -10.64 -10.94 7.16
C GLU A 33 -9.57 -11.53 6.22
N GLY A 34 -8.36 -11.77 6.74
CA GLY A 34 -7.26 -12.33 5.96
C GLY A 34 -7.63 -13.66 5.31
N LYS A 35 -7.58 -13.73 3.98
CA LYS A 35 -7.86 -14.94 3.20
C LYS A 35 -6.69 -15.27 2.27
N ALA A 36 -6.45 -16.58 2.10
CA ALA A 36 -5.54 -17.09 1.08
C ALA A 36 -6.30 -18.02 0.12
N ILE A 37 -6.11 -17.85 -1.18
CA ILE A 37 -6.68 -18.68 -2.24
C ILE A 37 -5.53 -19.32 -3.01
N LEU A 38 -5.52 -20.66 -3.06
CA LEU A 38 -4.52 -21.45 -3.79
C LEU A 38 -5.20 -21.99 -5.05
N TYR A 39 -4.76 -21.54 -6.22
CA TYR A 39 -5.22 -22.07 -7.51
C TYR A 39 -4.33 -23.25 -7.89
N ALA A 40 -4.93 -24.43 -8.03
CA ALA A 40 -4.24 -25.68 -8.30
C ALA A 40 -5.22 -26.67 -8.94
N ASP A 41 -4.70 -27.56 -9.79
CA ASP A 41 -5.49 -28.65 -10.35
C ASP A 41 -5.53 -29.86 -9.42
N LYS A 42 -4.45 -30.07 -8.64
CA LYS A 42 -4.32 -31.18 -7.70
C LYS A 42 -3.87 -30.73 -6.30
N MET A 43 -4.27 -31.49 -5.28
CA MET A 43 -3.72 -31.33 -3.93
C MET A 43 -2.34 -31.99 -3.85
N THR A 44 -1.30 -31.21 -3.58
CA THR A 44 0.07 -31.72 -3.33
C THR A 44 0.31 -31.92 -1.83
N ALA A 45 1.30 -32.76 -1.48
CA ALA A 45 1.66 -32.98 -0.07
C ALA A 45 2.13 -31.68 0.63
N ALA A 46 2.78 -30.79 -0.11
CA ALA A 46 3.20 -29.48 0.39
C ALA A 46 2.00 -28.58 0.71
N MET A 47 0.98 -28.57 -0.15
CA MET A 47 -0.27 -27.85 0.08
C MET A 47 -1.03 -28.42 1.27
N GLU A 48 -1.18 -29.74 1.33
CA GLU A 48 -1.87 -30.42 2.43
C GLU A 48 -1.22 -30.11 3.78
N THR A 49 0.11 -30.17 3.85
CA THR A 49 0.87 -29.79 5.05
C THR A 49 0.63 -28.33 5.43
N ALA A 50 0.71 -27.41 4.46
CA ALA A 50 0.53 -25.99 4.69
C ALA A 50 -0.89 -25.63 5.15
N ILE A 51 -1.91 -26.23 4.52
CA ILE A 51 -3.32 -26.02 4.86
C ILE A 51 -3.62 -26.61 6.24
N THR A 52 -3.17 -27.82 6.52
CA THR A 52 -3.39 -28.49 7.82
C THR A 52 -2.76 -27.70 8.95
N GLU A 53 -1.51 -27.24 8.81
CA GLU A 53 -0.85 -26.45 9.85
C GLU A 53 -1.50 -25.07 10.02
N THR A 54 -2.00 -24.46 8.94
CA THR A 54 -2.74 -23.20 9.02
C THR A 54 -4.04 -23.38 9.79
N ASN A 55 -4.82 -24.42 9.48
CA ASN A 55 -6.08 -24.72 10.15
C ASN A 55 -5.87 -25.08 11.63
N ARG A 56 -4.88 -25.92 11.93
CA ARG A 56 -4.51 -26.28 13.32
C ARG A 56 -4.19 -25.04 14.16
N ARG A 57 -3.41 -24.11 13.62
CA ARG A 57 -3.08 -22.84 14.31
C ARG A 57 -4.31 -21.96 14.50
N ARG A 58 -5.16 -21.86 13.49
CA ARG A 58 -6.38 -21.06 13.53
C ARG A 58 -7.34 -21.58 14.60
N GLU A 59 -7.54 -22.89 14.67
CA GLU A 59 -8.39 -23.52 15.69
C GLU A 59 -7.92 -23.22 17.11
N ILE A 60 -6.60 -23.33 17.37
CA ILE A 60 -6.01 -22.98 18.67
C ILE A 60 -6.24 -21.50 19.00
N GLN A 61 -6.08 -20.61 18.02
CA GLN A 61 -6.29 -19.17 18.20
C GLN A 61 -7.76 -18.85 18.46
N GLU A 62 -8.69 -19.45 17.73
CA GLU A 62 -10.13 -19.26 17.91
C GLU A 62 -10.58 -19.75 19.29
N LYS A 63 -10.10 -20.93 19.72
CA LYS A 63 -10.37 -21.45 21.07
C LYS A 63 -9.83 -20.53 22.15
N HIS A 64 -8.57 -20.10 22.04
CA HIS A 64 -7.97 -19.16 22.99
C HIS A 64 -8.76 -17.84 23.04
N ASN A 65 -9.17 -17.31 21.89
CA ASN A 65 -9.95 -16.09 21.81
C ASN A 65 -11.32 -16.22 22.48
N GLN A 66 -12.01 -17.35 22.28
CA GLN A 66 -13.29 -17.64 22.94
C GLN A 66 -13.14 -17.75 24.46
N GLU A 67 -12.13 -18.50 24.93
CA GLU A 67 -11.85 -18.69 26.36
C GLU A 67 -11.52 -17.37 27.07
N HIS A 68 -10.88 -16.43 26.38
CA HIS A 68 -10.45 -15.15 26.95
C HIS A 68 -11.33 -13.95 26.54
N GLY A 69 -12.40 -14.17 25.78
CA GLY A 69 -13.27 -13.09 25.28
C GLY A 69 -12.58 -12.08 24.34
N ILE A 70 -11.54 -12.50 23.62
CA ILE A 70 -10.75 -11.65 22.72
C ILE A 70 -11.47 -11.56 21.37
N THR A 71 -11.80 -10.33 20.94
CA THR A 71 -12.30 -10.06 19.59
C THR A 71 -11.12 -9.71 18.68
N PRO A 72 -10.88 -10.40 17.56
CA PRO A 72 -9.83 -10.05 16.62
C PRO A 72 -9.99 -8.63 16.10
N GLN A 73 -8.95 -7.81 16.21
CA GLN A 73 -8.94 -6.44 15.71
C GLN A 73 -7.71 -6.21 14.83
N GLY A 74 -7.86 -5.37 13.80
CA GLY A 74 -6.75 -4.94 12.98
C GLY A 74 -5.79 -4.06 13.79
N ILE A 75 -4.49 -4.34 13.71
CA ILE A 75 -3.48 -3.46 14.30
C ILE A 75 -3.39 -2.21 13.42
N VAL A 76 -3.91 -1.08 13.92
CA VAL A 76 -3.63 0.23 13.34
C VAL A 76 -2.19 0.58 13.71
N LYS A 77 -1.24 0.20 12.86
CA LYS A 77 0.11 0.76 12.96
C LYS A 77 0.02 2.20 12.48
N SER A 78 0.06 3.14 13.41
CA SER A 78 0.39 4.53 13.09
C SER A 78 1.68 4.48 12.28
N ILE A 79 1.61 4.90 11.01
CA ILE A 79 2.81 5.30 10.28
C ILE A 79 3.44 6.32 11.21
N ARG A 80 4.66 6.08 11.72
CA ARG A 80 5.34 6.96 12.69
C ARG A 80 4.97 8.41 12.40
N ASP A 81 4.08 8.96 13.22
CA ASP A 81 3.48 10.27 13.01
C ASP A 81 4.56 11.33 13.25
N LEU A 82 5.24 11.71 12.17
CA LEU A 82 5.90 13.02 12.08
C LEU A 82 4.85 14.14 11.96
N THR A 83 3.60 13.79 11.64
CA THR A 83 2.46 14.68 11.41
C THR A 83 2.05 15.44 12.68
N ASP A 84 2.14 14.81 13.86
CA ASP A 84 1.77 15.45 15.13
C ASP A 84 2.74 16.55 15.57
N ARG A 85 3.99 16.53 15.11
CA ARG A 85 4.94 17.63 15.38
C ARG A 85 4.72 18.85 14.49
N VAL A 86 4.13 18.67 13.31
CA VAL A 86 3.86 19.76 12.35
C VAL A 86 2.57 20.48 12.69
N LYS A 87 1.57 19.77 13.22
CA LYS A 87 0.28 20.37 13.62
C LYS A 87 0.44 21.39 14.76
N ILE A 88 1.34 21.14 15.70
CA ILE A 88 1.67 22.08 16.81
C ILE A 88 2.40 23.33 16.29
N LEU A 89 3.16 23.22 15.19
CA LEU A 89 3.87 24.36 14.60
C LEU A 89 2.94 25.25 13.74
N ALA A 90 1.94 24.63 13.09
CA ALA A 90 1.00 25.30 12.19
C ALA A 90 -0.03 26.19 12.91
N GLU A 91 -0.31 25.95 14.20
CA GLU A 91 -1.20 26.82 14.99
C GLU A 91 -0.54 28.14 15.42
N SER A 92 0.75 28.34 15.11
CA SER A 92 1.54 29.50 15.58
C SER A 92 2.02 30.47 14.49
N LYS A 93 1.63 30.29 13.22
CA LYS A 93 2.00 31.24 12.16
C LYS A 93 0.78 31.83 11.48
N GLU A 94 0.59 33.09 11.86
CA GLU A 94 -0.27 34.11 11.28
C GLU A 94 -0.24 34.13 9.75
N THR A 95 -1.39 34.46 9.19
CA THR A 95 -1.68 35.04 7.87
C THR A 95 -0.46 35.52 7.10
N TYR A 96 -0.16 34.84 5.99
CA TYR A 96 0.52 35.45 4.85
C TYR A 96 -0.38 35.27 3.63
N GLU A 97 -1.08 36.35 3.27
CA GLU A 97 -1.57 36.54 1.91
C GLU A 97 -0.36 36.53 0.99
N VAL A 98 -0.31 35.57 0.05
CA VAL A 98 0.66 35.58 -1.03
C VAL A 98 -0.11 35.83 -2.31
N GLU A 99 0.01 37.06 -2.80
CA GLU A 99 -0.44 37.50 -4.11
C GLU A 99 0.14 36.58 -5.20
N HIS A 100 -0.73 36.03 -6.03
CA HIS A 100 -0.36 35.29 -7.24
C HIS A 100 0.13 36.27 -8.32
N PRO A 101 1.27 36.01 -8.97
CA PRO A 101 1.45 36.35 -10.37
C PRO A 101 1.23 35.08 -11.19
N GLU A 102 0.18 35.11 -11.99
CA GLU A 102 -0.11 34.10 -13.00
C GLU A 102 0.97 34.11 -14.08
N GLU A 103 1.69 33.00 -14.24
CA GLU A 103 2.36 32.68 -15.50
C GLU A 103 1.90 31.30 -15.98
N ASN A 104 1.14 31.36 -17.07
CA ASN A 104 0.50 30.26 -17.77
C ASN A 104 1.49 29.18 -18.20
N PHE A 105 1.30 27.97 -17.68
CA PHE A 105 1.53 26.74 -18.42
C PHE A 105 0.18 26.00 -18.53
N GLU A 106 -0.73 26.57 -19.32
CA GLU A 106 -1.90 25.84 -19.82
C GLU A 106 -1.43 24.84 -20.87
N MET A 107 -0.95 23.68 -20.42
CA MET A 107 -0.81 22.51 -21.29
C MET A 107 -1.66 21.42 -20.68
N ASP A 108 -2.77 21.11 -21.34
CA ASP A 108 -3.74 20.11 -20.89
C ASP A 108 -3.03 18.75 -20.73
N PRO A 109 -2.92 18.19 -19.50
CA PRO A 109 -2.23 16.92 -19.26
C PRO A 109 -2.85 15.74 -20.05
N ALA A 110 -4.06 15.92 -20.58
CA ALA A 110 -4.76 14.96 -21.44
C ALA A 110 -4.19 14.85 -22.87
N LEU A 111 -3.30 15.75 -23.29
CA LEU A 111 -2.72 15.77 -24.65
C LEU A 111 -1.30 15.21 -24.72
N LEU A 112 -0.71 14.79 -23.60
CA LEU A 112 0.64 14.22 -23.56
C LEU A 112 0.63 12.73 -23.94
N PRO A 113 1.60 12.25 -24.75
CA PRO A 113 1.80 10.83 -24.98
C PRO A 113 1.95 10.08 -23.64
N PRO A 114 1.35 8.87 -23.48
CA PRO A 114 1.38 8.12 -22.22
C PRO A 114 2.79 7.92 -21.64
N ASP A 115 3.80 7.79 -22.51
CA ASP A 115 5.20 7.62 -22.13
C ASP A 115 5.83 8.89 -21.55
N GLU A 116 5.42 10.07 -22.03
CA GLU A 116 5.92 11.35 -21.53
C GLU A 116 5.26 11.71 -20.20
N LEU A 117 3.97 11.42 -20.06
CA LEU A 117 3.26 11.58 -18.79
C LEU A 117 3.86 10.69 -17.69
N ALA A 118 4.18 9.44 -17.99
CA ALA A 118 4.82 8.53 -17.04
C ALA A 118 6.22 9.01 -16.60
N LYS A 119 6.99 9.62 -17.51
CA LYS A 119 8.29 10.23 -17.18
C LYS A 119 8.11 11.46 -16.29
N LEU A 120 7.15 12.32 -16.60
CA LEU A 120 6.84 13.51 -15.82
C LEU A 120 6.39 13.15 -14.40
N ILE A 121 5.50 12.16 -14.24
CA ILE A 121 5.08 11.63 -12.94
C ILE A 121 6.28 11.15 -12.12
N LYS A 122 7.21 10.40 -12.72
CA LYS A 122 8.42 9.93 -12.04
C LYS A 122 9.33 11.08 -11.61
N GLN A 123 9.45 12.12 -12.44
CA GLN A 123 10.26 13.29 -12.13
C GLN A 123 9.67 14.07 -10.96
N VAL A 124 8.38 14.41 -11.02
CA VAL A 124 7.68 15.13 -9.95
C VAL A 124 7.70 14.33 -8.64
N GLU A 125 7.56 13.01 -8.69
CA GLU A 125 7.67 12.14 -7.51
C GLU A 125 9.08 12.17 -6.89
N ARG A 126 10.13 12.23 -7.72
CA ARG A 126 11.51 12.36 -7.25
C ARG A 126 11.75 13.71 -6.58
N GLU A 127 11.35 14.79 -7.23
CA GLU A 127 11.48 16.16 -6.71
C GLU A 127 10.71 16.35 -5.40
N MET A 128 9.51 15.77 -5.29
CA MET A 128 8.73 15.76 -4.05
C MET A 128 9.48 15.07 -2.90
N LYS A 129 10.10 13.92 -3.18
CA LYS A 129 10.90 13.18 -2.18
C LYS A 129 12.18 13.91 -1.80
N GLU A 130 12.80 14.64 -2.73
CA GLU A 130 13.98 15.46 -2.47
C GLU A 130 13.62 16.68 -1.61
N ALA A 131 12.55 17.40 -1.95
CA ALA A 131 12.02 18.50 -1.13
C ALA A 131 11.66 18.03 0.29
N ALA A 132 11.04 16.85 0.43
CA ALA A 132 10.74 16.26 1.73
C ALA A 132 12.01 15.91 2.53
N LYS A 133 13.07 15.44 1.86
CA LYS A 133 14.38 15.19 2.50
C LYS A 133 15.08 16.48 2.92
N ALA A 134 14.90 17.54 2.14
CA ALA A 134 15.42 18.88 2.43
C ALA A 134 14.59 19.65 3.47
N LEU A 135 13.51 19.06 4.01
CA LEU A 135 12.57 19.67 4.96
C LEU A 135 11.78 20.86 4.36
N GLU A 136 11.71 20.96 3.03
CA GLU A 136 10.90 21.94 2.29
C GLU A 136 9.45 21.43 2.13
N PHE A 137 8.72 21.37 3.24
CA PHE A 137 7.41 20.71 3.27
C PHE A 137 6.33 21.40 2.44
N GLU A 138 6.37 22.73 2.31
CA GLU A 138 5.44 23.49 1.47
C GLU A 138 5.62 23.12 -0.01
N ARG A 139 6.88 23.07 -0.47
CA ARG A 139 7.21 22.65 -1.82
C ARG A 139 6.85 21.18 -2.06
N ALA A 140 7.12 20.30 -1.10
CA ALA A 140 6.72 18.91 -1.20
C ALA A 140 5.18 18.74 -1.27
N ALA A 141 4.41 19.58 -0.56
CA ALA A 141 2.96 19.57 -0.61
C ALA A 141 2.43 20.04 -1.98
N GLN A 142 2.99 21.10 -2.55
CA GLN A 142 2.66 21.57 -3.89
C GLN A 142 2.94 20.50 -4.96
N LEU A 143 4.11 19.86 -4.90
CA LEU A 143 4.49 18.77 -5.81
C LEU A 143 3.59 17.54 -5.65
N ARG A 144 3.15 17.23 -4.43
CA ARG A 144 2.17 16.16 -4.18
C ARG A 144 0.84 16.46 -4.88
N ASP A 145 0.34 17.68 -4.76
CA ASP A 145 -0.96 18.06 -5.34
C ASP A 145 -0.90 18.07 -6.87
N GLN A 146 0.23 18.47 -7.45
CA GLN A 146 0.51 18.31 -8.88
C GLN A 146 0.57 16.83 -9.29
N LEU A 147 1.26 15.98 -8.51
CA LEU A 147 1.38 14.55 -8.77
C LEU A 147 0.00 13.85 -8.76
N VAL A 148 -0.91 14.25 -7.86
CA VAL A 148 -2.28 13.73 -7.81
C VAL A 148 -3.05 14.08 -9.10
N LYS A 149 -2.95 15.33 -9.57
CA LYS A 149 -3.58 15.76 -10.83
C LYS A 149 -3.04 14.97 -12.04
N LEU A 150 -1.72 14.79 -12.12
CA LEU A 150 -1.08 14.03 -13.21
C LEU A 150 -1.48 12.55 -13.20
N ARG A 151 -1.57 11.92 -12.02
CA ARG A 151 -2.03 10.53 -11.90
C ARG A 151 -3.52 10.36 -12.22
N GLN A 152 -4.35 11.35 -11.90
CA GLN A 152 -5.76 11.35 -12.31
C GLN A 152 -5.90 11.43 -13.83
N ALA A 153 -5.11 12.27 -14.49
CA ALA A 153 -5.07 12.34 -15.95
C ALA A 153 -4.58 11.03 -16.60
N GLU A 154 -3.57 10.37 -16.01
CA GLU A 154 -3.09 9.05 -16.47
C GLU A 154 -4.18 7.97 -16.36
N LEU A 155 -4.97 8.00 -15.27
CA LEU A 155 -6.06 7.05 -15.07
C LEU A 155 -7.23 7.31 -16.04
N GLY A 156 -7.54 8.57 -16.32
CA GLY A 156 -8.59 8.97 -17.27
C GLY A 156 -8.29 8.60 -18.72
N MET A 157 -7.00 8.55 -19.12
CA MET A 157 -6.58 8.12 -20.46
C MET A 157 -6.49 6.59 -20.63
N ARG A 158 -6.55 5.82 -19.53
CA ARG A 158 -6.45 4.36 -19.54
C ARG A 158 -7.81 3.64 -19.60
N VAL A 159 -8.92 4.39 -19.64
CA VAL A 159 -10.30 3.90 -19.81
C VAL A 159 -10.72 4.09 -21.26
#